data_AF-A0A926BYN3-F1
#
_entry.id   AF-A0A926BYN3-F1
#
_cell.length_a   1.000
_cell.length_b   1.000
_cell.length_c   1.000
_cell.angle_alpha   90.00
_cell.angle_beta   90.00
_cell.angle_gamma   90.00
#
_symmetry.space_group_name_H-M   'P 1'
#
loop_
_entity.id
_entity.type
_entity.pdbx_description
1 polymer ?
#
loop_
_entity_poly.entity_id
_entity_poly.type
_entity_poly.pdbx_seq_one_letter_code
_entity_poly.pdbx_strand_id
1 'polypeptide(L)'
;MVGELYRTANHPEGWSGCSSFNIVSNLIFPANNQSGPWSSTAWFELAGGKLYPTATNPEGWNGSAWYEIRGNLVYPTVDHPKGGLGLAWFEIR
;
A
#
# COMPACT_ATOMS: atom_id res chain seq x y z
N MET A 1 1.58 -2.24 -14.43
CA MET A 1 0.99 -3.37 -13.69
C MET A 1 -0.47 -3.04 -13.42
N VAL A 2 -1.35 -4.03 -13.35
CA VAL A 2 -2.74 -3.88 -12.87
C VAL A 2 -2.95 -4.95 -11.81
N GLY A 3 -3.58 -4.59 -10.70
CA GLY A 3 -3.86 -5.49 -9.58
C GLY A 3 -4.43 -4.74 -8.39
N GLU A 4 -4.77 -5.47 -7.34
CA GLU A 4 -5.35 -4.93 -6.11
C GLU A 4 -4.56 -5.41 -4.88
N LEU A 5 -4.44 -4.55 -3.87
CA LEU A 5 -3.81 -4.90 -2.59
C LEU A 5 -4.86 -5.27 -1.55
N TYR A 6 -4.79 -6.48 -1.03
CA TYR A 6 -5.68 -6.99 0.02
C TYR A 6 -4.92 -7.15 1.33
N ARG A 7 -5.53 -6.75 2.45
CA ARG A 7 -4.92 -6.94 3.77
C ARG A 7 -4.83 -8.42 4.11
N THR A 8 -3.65 -8.86 4.53
CA THR A 8 -3.46 -10.19 5.12
C THR A 8 -3.92 -10.21 6.57
N ALA A 9 -3.92 -11.38 7.20
CA ALA A 9 -4.15 -11.50 8.65
C ALA A 9 -3.07 -10.83 9.52
N ASN A 10 -1.91 -10.50 8.95
CA ASN A 10 -0.80 -9.89 9.68
C ASN A 10 -0.82 -8.35 9.63
N HIS A 11 -1.77 -7.75 8.91
CA HIS A 11 -1.92 -6.31 8.87
C HIS A 11 -2.34 -5.78 10.26
N PRO A 12 -1.81 -4.65 10.77
CA PRO A 12 -2.12 -4.13 12.12
C PRO A 12 -3.60 -3.79 12.31
N GLU A 13 -4.32 -3.48 11.24
CA GLU A 13 -5.77 -3.23 11.22
C GLU A 13 -6.61 -4.50 10.99
N GLY A 14 -5.96 -5.67 10.95
CA GLY A 14 -6.60 -6.96 10.67
C GLY A 14 -6.86 -7.23 9.19
N TRP A 15 -7.35 -8.44 8.93
CA TRP A 15 -7.67 -8.94 7.59
C TRP A 15 -8.88 -8.22 6.98
N SER A 16 -8.90 -8.10 5.65
CA SER A 16 -10.09 -7.67 4.90
C SER A 16 -10.22 -8.44 3.59
N GLY A 17 -11.46 -8.84 3.27
CA GLY A 17 -11.80 -9.44 1.97
C GLY A 17 -11.99 -8.43 0.84
N CYS A 18 -11.96 -7.12 1.14
CA CYS A 18 -11.99 -6.05 0.14
C CYS A 18 -10.59 -5.54 -0.15
N SER A 19 -10.37 -5.02 -1.36
CA SER A 19 -9.13 -4.34 -1.68
C SER A 19 -8.99 -3.09 -0.83
N SER A 20 -7.78 -2.84 -0.36
CA SER A 20 -7.39 -1.59 0.31
C SER A 20 -6.84 -0.58 -0.69
N PHE A 21 -6.23 -1.07 -1.78
CA PHE A 21 -5.71 -0.24 -2.84
C PHE A 21 -5.87 -0.89 -4.22
N ASN A 22 -5.94 -0.04 -5.23
CA ASN A 22 -5.86 -0.37 -6.65
C ASN A 22 -4.48 0.01 -7.20
N ILE A 23 -3.87 -0.86 -7.99
CA ILE A 23 -2.61 -0.64 -8.69
C ILE A 23 -2.93 -0.31 -10.15
N VAL A 24 -2.54 0.88 -10.59
CA VAL A 24 -2.69 1.34 -11.97
C VAL A 24 -1.33 1.81 -12.48
N SER A 25 -0.74 1.05 -13.40
CA SER A 25 0.63 1.26 -13.89
C SER A 25 1.67 1.16 -12.76
N ASN A 26 2.19 2.29 -12.29
CA ASN A 26 3.12 2.46 -11.17
C ASN A 26 2.50 3.27 -10.02
N LEU A 27 1.21 3.58 -10.09
CA LEU A 27 0.51 4.39 -9.10
C LEU A 27 -0.48 3.53 -8.32
N ILE A 28 -0.54 3.76 -7.01
CA ILE A 28 -1.37 2.99 -6.08
C ILE A 28 -2.38 3.95 -5.47
N PHE A 29 -3.66 3.68 -5.72
CA PHE A 29 -4.79 4.49 -5.28
C PHE A 29 -5.53 3.75 -4.17
N PRO A 30 -6.02 4.42 -3.12
CA PRO A 30 -6.88 3.75 -2.14
C PRO A 30 -8.14 3.23 -2.84
N ALA A 31 -8.57 2.04 -2.45
CA ALA A 31 -9.77 1.44 -3.01
C ALA A 31 -11.01 2.22 -2.55
N ASN A 32 -11.97 2.37 -3.47
CA ASN A 32 -13.22 3.13 -3.32
C ASN A 32 -14.18 2.62 -2.21
N ASN A 33 -13.84 1.55 -1.49
CA ASN A 33 -14.59 1.07 -0.33
C ASN A 33 -14.23 1.77 0.99
N GLN A 34 -13.31 2.74 0.98
CA GLN A 34 -13.08 3.64 2.11
C GLN A 34 -13.82 4.96 1.83
N SER A 35 -14.94 5.17 2.52
CA SER A 35 -15.87 6.30 2.38
C SER A 35 -15.18 7.67 2.33
N GLY A 36 -15.16 8.31 1.15
CA GLY A 36 -14.66 9.67 0.87
C GLY A 36 -14.57 9.90 -0.64
N PRO A 37 -14.64 11.16 -1.15
CA PRO A 37 -14.70 11.43 -2.59
C PRO A 37 -13.49 10.79 -3.26
N TRP A 38 -13.75 9.97 -4.27
CA TRP A 38 -12.80 9.33 -5.18
C TRP A 38 -11.38 9.88 -4.99
N SER A 39 -10.48 9.08 -4.40
CA SER A 39 -9.07 9.45 -4.38
C SER A 39 -8.56 9.44 -5.81
N SER A 40 -8.74 10.54 -6.52
CA SER A 40 -8.17 10.79 -7.85
C SER A 40 -6.65 10.89 -7.79
N THR A 41 -6.07 10.84 -6.60
CA THR A 41 -4.64 10.92 -6.33
C THR A 41 -4.12 9.59 -5.80
N ALA A 42 -2.93 9.24 -6.25
CA ALA A 42 -2.23 8.06 -5.77
C ALA A 42 -1.68 8.31 -4.38
N TRP A 43 -1.80 7.35 -3.47
CA TRP A 43 -1.17 7.40 -2.15
C TRP A 43 0.25 6.84 -2.16
N PHE A 44 0.56 6.00 -3.15
CA PHE A 44 1.91 5.50 -3.35
C PHE A 44 2.32 5.48 -4.81
N GLU A 45 3.62 5.55 -5.02
CA GLU A 45 4.29 5.29 -6.30
C GLU A 45 5.20 4.06 -6.18
N LEU A 46 5.11 3.17 -7.16
CA LEU A 46 5.96 2.00 -7.32
C LEU A 46 7.25 2.37 -8.07
N ALA A 47 8.38 2.21 -7.41
CA ALA A 47 9.70 2.35 -8.01
C ALA A 47 10.66 1.27 -7.48
N GLY A 48 11.30 0.51 -8.39
CA GLY A 48 12.29 -0.50 -8.01
C GLY A 48 11.77 -1.59 -7.07
N GLY A 49 10.50 -1.99 -7.20
CA GLY A 49 9.87 -2.99 -6.34
C GLY A 49 9.46 -2.46 -4.95
N LYS A 50 9.51 -1.14 -4.72
CA LYS A 50 9.13 -0.50 -3.46
C LYS A 50 8.01 0.50 -3.66
N LEU A 51 7.19 0.68 -2.62
CA LEU A 51 6.12 1.67 -2.60
C LEU A 51 6.55 2.86 -1.76
N TYR A 52 6.61 4.02 -2.39
CA TYR A 52 6.92 5.29 -1.76
C TYR A 52 5.62 6.07 -1.57
N PRO A 53 5.36 6.61 -0.37
CA PRO A 53 4.20 7.49 -0.19
C PRO A 53 4.34 8.70 -1.10
N THR A 54 3.24 9.25 -1.56
CA THR A 54 3.20 10.51 -2.30
C THR A 54 2.84 11.66 -1.35
N ALA A 55 2.95 12.90 -1.81
CA ALA A 55 2.51 14.07 -1.04
C ALA A 55 1.01 14.07 -0.69
N THR A 56 0.21 13.25 -1.37
CA THR A 56 -1.24 13.13 -1.13
C THR A 56 -1.60 11.97 -0.20
N ASN A 57 -0.61 11.25 0.32
CA ASN A 57 -0.83 10.23 1.34
C ASN A 57 -1.26 10.90 2.66
N PRO A 58 -2.33 10.44 3.33
CA PRO A 58 -2.84 11.08 4.56
C PRO A 58 -1.89 10.98 5.75
N GLU A 59 -0.99 10.00 5.77
CA GLU A 59 0.06 9.88 6.79
C GLU A 59 1.33 10.70 6.43
N GLY A 60 1.30 11.42 5.30
CA GLY A 60 2.37 12.31 4.83
C GLY A 60 3.42 11.62 3.95
N TRP A 61 4.41 12.39 3.53
CA TRP A 61 5.53 11.94 2.70
C TRP A 61 6.86 12.23 3.39
N ASN A 62 7.73 11.21 3.48
CA ASN A 62 9.06 11.34 4.10
C ASN A 62 10.21 10.93 3.15
N GLY A 63 9.93 10.66 1.87
CA GLY A 63 10.94 10.26 0.88
C GLY A 63 11.42 8.80 0.97
N SER A 64 11.07 8.07 2.03
CA SER A 64 11.45 6.67 2.23
C SER A 64 10.37 5.71 1.72
N ALA A 65 10.78 4.54 1.25
CA ALA A 65 9.85 3.48 0.88
C ALA A 65 9.14 2.96 2.13
N TRP A 66 7.82 2.88 2.10
CA TRP A 66 7.02 2.32 3.20
C TRP A 66 6.77 0.83 3.04
N TYR A 67 6.80 0.35 1.80
CA TYR A 67 6.62 -1.05 1.51
C TYR A 67 7.62 -1.56 0.49
N GLU A 68 7.85 -2.86 0.54
CA GLU A 68 8.62 -3.63 -0.43
C GLU A 68 7.79 -4.79 -0.94
N ILE A 69 7.78 -4.96 -2.27
CA ILE A 69 7.11 -6.06 -2.96
C ILE A 69 8.10 -7.21 -3.10
N ARG A 70 7.69 -8.40 -2.66
CA ARG A 70 8.45 -9.65 -2.79
C ARG A 70 7.50 -10.73 -3.32
N GLY A 71 7.56 -11.00 -4.62
CA GLY A 71 6.57 -11.84 -5.29
C GLY A 71 5.19 -11.16 -5.32
N ASN A 72 4.15 -11.85 -4.88
CA ASN A 72 2.80 -11.30 -4.71
C ASN A 72 2.53 -10.73 -3.31
N LEU A 73 3.54 -10.67 -2.44
CA LEU A 73 3.39 -10.18 -1.06
C LEU A 73 4.05 -8.81 -0.90
N VAL A 74 3.45 -7.98 -0.06
CA VAL A 74 3.89 -6.62 0.23
C VAL A 74 4.19 -6.49 1.72
N TYR A 75 5.44 -6.18 2.02
CA TYR A 75 5.98 -6.11 3.38
C TYR A 75 6.19 -4.66 3.78
N PRO A 76 5.84 -4.25 5.01
CA PRO A 76 6.25 -2.95 5.53
C PRO A 76 7.78 -2.92 5.66
N THR A 77 8.38 -1.78 5.35
CA THR A 77 9.79 -1.51 5.63
C THR A 77 9.96 -1.01 7.07
N VAL A 78 11.21 -0.81 7.48
CA VAL A 78 11.53 -0.14 8.75
C VAL A 78 11.10 1.32 8.78
N ASP A 79 10.94 1.95 7.61
CA ASP A 79 10.56 3.36 7.46
C ASP A 79 9.03 3.58 7.44
N HIS A 80 8.25 2.49 7.50
CA HIS A 80 6.80 2.58 7.61
C HIS A 80 6.41 3.25 8.97
N PRO A 81 5.46 4.20 9.01
CA PRO A 81 5.09 4.93 10.25
C PRO A 81 4.67 4.03 11.43
N LYS A 82 4.05 2.89 11.12
CA LYS A 82 3.63 1.84 12.07
C LYS A 82 4.71 0.78 12.34
N GLY A 83 5.93 0.95 11.83
CA GLY A 83 7.05 0.01 11.90
C GLY A 83 6.95 -1.17 10.94
N GLY A 84 8.02 -1.98 10.86
CA GLY A 84 8.10 -3.17 10.00
C GLY A 84 8.36 -4.46 10.80
N LEU A 85 7.35 -5.32 10.92
CA LEU A 85 7.43 -6.57 11.70
C LEU A 85 7.83 -7.81 10.86
N GLY A 86 8.37 -7.62 9.64
CA GLY A 86 8.86 -8.71 8.79
C GLY A 86 7.78 -9.64 8.21
N LEU A 87 6.50 -9.40 8.49
CA LEU A 87 5.36 -10.13 7.94
C LEU A 87 4.68 -9.33 6.84
N ALA A 88 4.16 -10.02 5.82
CA ALA A 88 3.46 -9.38 4.71
C ALA A 88 2.15 -8.77 5.20
N TRP A 89 1.95 -7.48 4.93
CA TRP A 89 0.74 -6.73 5.28
C TRP A 89 -0.30 -6.77 4.19
N PHE A 90 0.13 -6.84 2.93
CA PHE A 90 -0.76 -7.00 1.79
C PHE A 90 -0.35 -8.15 0.89
N GLU A 91 -1.34 -8.62 0.13
CA GLU A 91 -1.19 -9.52 -1.00
C GLU A 91 -1.71 -8.82 -2.25
N ILE A 92 -0.96 -8.92 -3.36
CA ILE A 92 -1.37 -8.47 -4.68
C ILE A 92 -2.23 -9.58 -5.31
N ARG A 93 -3.44 -9.23 -5.75
CA ARG A 93 -4.36 -10.11 -6.47
C ARG A 93 -4.87 -9.47 -7.75
#